data_AF-A0A972RCU7-F1
#
_entry.id   AF-A0A972RCU7-F1
#
_cell.length_a   1.000
_cell.length_b   1.000
_cell.length_c   1.000
_cell.angle_alpha   90.00
_cell.angle_beta   90.00
_cell.angle_gamma   90.00
#
_symmetry.space_group_name_H-M   'P 1'
#
loop_
_entity.id
_entity.type
_entity.pdbx_description
1 polymer ?
#
loop_
_entity_poly.entity_id
_entity_poly.type
_entity_poly.pdbx_seq_one_letter_code
_entity_poly.pdbx_strand_id
1 'polypeptide(L)'
;DGDLDAVVAVDLTSGARTILSDATTPDAANPFSFPVGITLDVTNGRALVIDGSFGLNAVVAVDLTSGARTILSDATTPDAANPFSSPFGITLDAVNNRALVVDGDLDAVWRWI
;
A
#
# COMPACT_ATOMS: atom_id res chain seq x y z
N ASP A 1 -3.24 -18.08 -10.07
CA ASP A 1 -3.41 -17.74 -8.66
C ASP A 1 -3.10 -16.25 -8.55
N GLY A 2 -4.13 -15.42 -8.67
CA GLY A 2 -4.01 -13.97 -8.87
C GLY A 2 -5.04 -13.18 -8.07
N ASP A 3 -5.65 -13.82 -7.08
CA ASP A 3 -6.79 -13.26 -6.31
C ASP A 3 -6.41 -12.94 -4.85
N LEU A 4 -5.11 -12.98 -4.49
CA LEU A 4 -4.67 -12.69 -3.12
C LEU A 4 -4.13 -11.26 -3.00
N ASP A 5 -4.96 -10.38 -2.45
CA ASP A 5 -4.56 -9.03 -2.04
C ASP A 5 -3.89 -9.07 -0.66
N ALA A 6 -2.56 -9.18 -0.65
CA ALA A 6 -1.80 -9.38 0.58
C ALA A 6 -0.39 -8.76 0.55
N VAL A 7 0.14 -8.53 1.75
CA VAL A 7 1.59 -8.43 1.98
C VAL A 7 2.09 -9.79 2.44
N VAL A 8 2.98 -10.38 1.65
CA VAL A 8 3.61 -11.66 1.93
C VAL A 8 5.04 -11.42 2.40
N ALA A 9 5.37 -11.89 3.59
CA ALA A 9 6.74 -11.91 4.08
C ALA A 9 7.45 -13.16 3.57
N VAL A 10 8.72 -13.01 3.17
CA VAL A 10 9.57 -14.11 2.72
C VAL A 10 10.82 -14.13 3.59
N ASP A 11 11.03 -15.25 4.28
CA ASP A 11 12.27 -15.47 5.00
C ASP A 11 13.43 -15.64 4.00
N LEU A 12 14.41 -14.74 4.04
CA LEU A 12 15.50 -14.72 3.05
C LEU A 12 16.52 -15.85 3.23
N THR A 13 16.47 -16.59 4.34
CA THR A 13 17.39 -17.71 4.61
C THR A 13 16.84 -19.03 4.06
N SER A 14 15.53 -19.24 4.20
CA SER A 14 14.84 -20.49 3.89
C SER A 14 13.90 -20.39 2.68
N GLY A 15 13.53 -19.18 2.27
CA GLY A 15 12.51 -18.93 1.27
C GLY A 15 11.08 -19.20 1.75
N ALA A 16 10.87 -19.50 3.04
CA ALA A 16 9.54 -19.73 3.60
C ALA A 16 8.69 -18.45 3.49
N ARG A 17 7.43 -18.61 3.09
CA ARG A 17 6.48 -17.51 2.88
C ARG A 17 5.43 -17.52 3.98
N THR A 18 5.12 -16.36 4.52
CA THR A 18 4.02 -16.14 5.47
C THR A 18 3.18 -14.97 5.03
N ILE A 19 1.88 -15.01 5.28
CA ILE A 19 1.02 -13.84 5.10
C ILE A 19 1.26 -12.92 6.30
N LEU A 20 1.79 -11.73 6.03
CA LEU A 20 1.89 -10.69 7.05
C LEU A 20 0.54 -10.01 7.22
N SER A 21 -0.14 -9.71 6.11
CA SER A 21 -1.42 -9.01 6.11
C SER A 21 -2.23 -9.38 4.88
N ASP A 22 -3.49 -9.77 5.06
CA ASP A 22 -4.50 -9.97 4.00
C ASP A 22 -5.89 -9.55 4.51
N ALA A 23 -6.96 -9.82 3.75
CA ALA A 23 -8.32 -9.44 4.12
C ALA A 23 -8.85 -10.06 5.44
N THR A 24 -8.16 -11.05 6.01
CA THR A 24 -8.57 -11.75 7.25
C THR A 24 -7.48 -11.82 8.31
N THR A 25 -6.26 -11.42 7.99
CA THR A 25 -5.07 -11.47 8.85
C THR A 25 -4.54 -10.06 9.05
N PRO A 26 -4.48 -9.52 10.29
CA PRO A 26 -4.91 -10.14 11.55
C PRO A 26 -6.43 -10.10 11.77
N ASP A 27 -7.14 -9.24 11.05
CA ASP A 27 -8.58 -9.07 11.11
C ASP A 27 -9.15 -8.61 9.75
N ALA A 28 -10.42 -8.22 9.71
CA ALA A 28 -11.10 -7.73 8.52
C ALA A 28 -11.09 -6.19 8.36
N ALA A 29 -10.34 -5.46 9.20
CA ALA A 29 -10.28 -4.00 9.11
C ALA A 29 -9.39 -3.57 7.93
N ASN A 30 -9.83 -2.54 7.21
CA ASN A 30 -9.11 -1.93 6.08
C ASN A 30 -8.51 -2.98 5.11
N PRO A 31 -9.32 -3.91 4.56
CA PRO A 31 -8.80 -4.94 3.66
C PRO A 31 -8.21 -4.28 2.41
N PHE A 32 -7.15 -4.87 1.88
CA PHE A 32 -6.64 -4.48 0.57
C PHE A 32 -7.66 -4.80 -0.51
N SER A 33 -7.66 -4.01 -1.58
CA SER A 33 -8.45 -4.25 -2.79
C SER A 33 -7.59 -4.25 -4.05
N PHE A 34 -6.51 -3.47 -4.10
CA PHE A 34 -5.58 -3.49 -5.22
C PHE A 34 -4.16 -3.02 -4.80
N PRO A 35 -3.44 -3.80 -3.97
CA PRO A 35 -2.12 -3.40 -3.49
C PRO A 35 -1.08 -3.47 -4.62
N VAL A 36 -0.43 -2.35 -4.96
CA VAL A 36 0.45 -2.21 -6.14
C VAL A 36 1.87 -1.72 -5.84
N GLY A 37 2.12 -1.17 -4.65
CA GLY A 37 3.44 -0.66 -4.27
C GLY A 37 3.69 -0.78 -2.77
N ILE A 38 4.94 -0.92 -2.35
CA ILE A 38 5.31 -1.04 -0.93
C ILE A 38 6.69 -0.42 -0.65
N THR A 39 6.83 0.25 0.49
CA THR A 39 8.13 0.68 1.05
C THR A 39 8.17 0.44 2.57
N LEU A 40 9.38 0.42 3.15
CA LEU A 40 9.57 0.19 4.58
C LEU A 40 9.80 1.51 5.32
N ASP A 41 9.02 1.72 6.38
CA ASP A 41 9.20 2.78 7.38
C ASP A 41 9.67 2.15 8.70
N VAL A 42 10.96 1.78 8.69
CA VAL A 42 11.60 1.02 9.76
C VAL A 42 11.58 1.78 11.09
N THR A 43 11.67 3.11 11.05
CA THR A 43 11.62 3.97 12.24
C THR A 43 10.29 3.87 12.97
N ASN A 44 9.19 3.68 12.23
CA ASN A 44 7.85 3.54 12.79
C ASN A 44 7.36 2.08 12.84
N GLY A 45 8.21 1.10 12.51
CA GLY A 45 7.85 -0.32 12.58
C GLY A 45 6.74 -0.74 11.63
N ARG A 46 6.61 -0.09 10.47
CA ARG A 46 5.53 -0.35 9.51
C ARG A 46 6.01 -0.44 8.07
N ALA A 47 5.26 -1.15 7.23
CA ALA A 47 5.33 -0.98 5.78
C ALA A 47 4.27 0.04 5.34
N LEU A 48 4.56 0.79 4.28
CA LEU A 48 3.60 1.68 3.62
C LEU A 48 3.26 1.07 2.27
N VAL A 49 1.98 0.70 2.10
CA VAL A 49 1.45 0.02 0.92
C VAL A 49 0.58 0.98 0.14
N ILE A 50 0.77 1.06 -1.18
CA ILE A 50 -0.18 1.71 -2.08
C ILE A 50 -1.27 0.70 -2.43
N ASP A 51 -2.52 1.05 -2.13
CA ASP A 51 -3.70 0.40 -2.65
C ASP A 51 -4.29 1.28 -3.77
N GLY A 52 -4.15 0.83 -5.01
CA GLY A 52 -4.19 1.64 -6.22
C GLY A 52 -5.59 1.92 -6.78
N SER A 53 -5.62 2.31 -8.06
CA SER A 53 -6.76 2.91 -8.78
C SER A 53 -8.01 2.04 -8.93
N PHE A 54 -7.87 0.71 -8.81
CA PHE A 54 -9.00 -0.22 -8.81
C PHE A 54 -9.42 -0.64 -7.39
N GLY A 55 -8.77 -0.09 -6.37
CA GLY A 55 -9.00 -0.37 -4.96
C GLY A 55 -9.28 0.90 -4.17
N LEU A 56 -8.47 1.17 -3.13
CA LEU A 56 -8.75 2.23 -2.15
C LEU A 56 -8.26 3.62 -2.54
N ASN A 57 -7.36 3.76 -3.54
CA ASN A 57 -6.62 5.01 -3.79
C ASN A 57 -6.00 5.59 -2.53
N ALA A 58 -5.24 4.76 -1.81
CA ALA A 58 -4.76 5.07 -0.48
C ALA A 58 -3.32 4.62 -0.22
N VAL A 59 -2.68 5.27 0.75
CA VAL A 59 -1.52 4.73 1.45
C VAL A 59 -2.01 4.02 2.71
N VAL A 60 -1.80 2.71 2.78
CA VAL A 60 -2.13 1.86 3.93
C VAL A 60 -0.86 1.53 4.69
N ALA A 61 -0.80 1.88 5.97
CA ALA A 61 0.24 1.44 6.86
C ALA A 61 -0.04 0.02 7.36
N VAL A 62 0.94 -0.87 7.28
CA VAL A 62 0.90 -2.24 7.83
C VAL A 62 1.92 -2.34 8.96
N ASP A 63 1.47 -2.60 10.18
CA ASP A 63 2.37 -2.86 11.30
C ASP A 63 3.19 -4.14 11.05
N LEU A 64 4.52 -4.04 11.13
CA LEU A 64 5.42 -5.16 10.76
C LEU A 64 5.39 -6.33 11.76
N THR A 65 4.84 -6.13 12.96
CA THR A 65 4.79 -7.17 13.99
C THR A 65 3.46 -7.92 13.98
N SER A 66 2.36 -7.19 13.88
CA SER A 66 0.99 -7.69 14.00
C SER A 66 0.29 -7.88 12.65
N GLY A 67 0.78 -7.24 11.58
CA GLY A 67 0.11 -7.22 10.29
C GLY A 67 -1.11 -6.28 10.22
N ALA A 68 -1.42 -5.56 11.30
CA ALA A 68 -2.60 -4.69 11.35
C ALA A 68 -2.49 -3.54 10.34
N ARG A 69 -3.59 -3.26 9.64
CA ARG A 69 -3.69 -2.23 8.60
C ARG A 69 -4.36 -0.97 9.13
N THR A 70 -3.77 0.18 8.84
CA THR A 70 -4.36 1.50 9.11
C THR A 70 -4.29 2.35 7.85
N ILE A 71 -5.37 3.03 7.48
CA ILE A 71 -5.32 4.03 6.42
C ILE A 71 -4.45 5.21 6.90
N LEU A 72 -3.31 5.44 6.25
CA LEU A 72 -2.43 6.56 6.54
C LEU A 72 -2.86 7.81 5.78
N SER A 73 -3.29 7.65 4.52
CA SER A 73 -3.82 8.73 3.70
C SER A 73 -4.73 8.17 2.61
N ASP A 74 -5.87 8.82 2.42
CA ASP A 74 -6.87 8.55 1.37
C ASP A 74 -7.55 9.87 0.98
N ALA A 75 -8.63 9.81 0.20
CA ALA A 75 -9.37 11.00 -0.24
C ALA A 75 -10.01 11.83 0.89
N THR A 76 -10.02 11.33 2.13
CA THR A 76 -10.62 11.99 3.30
C THR A 76 -9.67 12.11 4.49
N THR A 77 -8.47 11.52 4.40
CA THR A 77 -7.50 11.40 5.49
C THR A 77 -6.17 12.03 5.06
N PRO A 78 -5.69 13.07 5.76
CA PRO A 78 -6.31 13.74 6.91
C PRO A 78 -7.47 14.69 6.52
N ASP A 79 -7.59 15.05 5.25
CA ASP A 79 -8.62 15.91 4.70
C ASP A 79 -8.82 15.62 3.20
N ALA A 80 -9.62 16.42 2.50
CA ALA A 80 -9.94 16.25 1.08
C ALA A 80 -8.96 16.98 0.12
N ALA A 81 -7.84 17.50 0.60
CA ALA A 81 -6.88 18.21 -0.23
C ALA A 81 -5.96 17.24 -0.98
N ASN A 82 -5.83 17.44 -2.29
CA ASN A 82 -4.97 16.63 -3.18
C ASN A 82 -5.24 15.11 -3.08
N PRO A 83 -6.49 14.66 -3.31
CA PRO A 83 -6.81 13.23 -3.25
C PRO A 83 -6.04 12.47 -4.33
N PHE A 84 -5.68 11.22 -4.03
CA PHE A 84 -5.08 10.35 -5.03
C PHE A 84 -6.08 10.02 -6.14
N SER A 85 -5.61 9.97 -7.38
CA SER A 85 -6.43 9.52 -8.52
C SER A 85 -6.03 8.13 -9.01
N SER A 86 -4.72 7.90 -9.15
CA SER A 86 -4.14 6.65 -9.62
C SER A 86 -2.72 6.46 -9.06
N PRO A 87 -2.60 6.20 -7.74
CA PRO A 87 -1.31 5.99 -7.10
C PRO A 87 -0.79 4.58 -7.43
N PHE A 88 0.50 4.47 -7.73
CA PHE A 88 1.12 3.17 -8.06
C PHE A 88 2.54 2.95 -7.54
N GLY A 89 3.26 4.02 -7.20
CA GLY A 89 4.64 3.94 -6.71
C GLY A 89 4.81 4.71 -5.41
N ILE A 90 5.64 4.20 -4.50
CA ILE A 90 5.96 4.86 -3.24
C ILE A 90 7.42 4.66 -2.86
N THR A 91 8.05 5.72 -2.34
CA THR A 91 9.36 5.65 -1.68
C THR A 91 9.38 6.50 -0.42
N LEU A 92 10.24 6.14 0.53
CA LEU A 92 10.36 6.85 1.80
C LEU A 92 11.53 7.85 1.73
N ASP A 93 11.21 9.13 1.97
CA ASP A 93 12.18 10.18 2.28
C ASP A 93 12.30 10.26 3.81
N ALA A 94 13.05 9.32 4.37
CA ALA A 94 13.17 9.14 5.82
C ALA A 94 13.80 10.36 6.52
N VAL A 95 14.66 11.10 5.82
CA VAL A 95 15.30 12.32 6.35
C VAL A 95 14.27 13.41 6.62
N ASN A 96 13.25 13.51 5.78
CA ASN A 96 12.19 14.52 5.90
C ASN A 96 10.87 13.95 6.45
N ASN A 97 10.87 12.71 6.95
CA ASN A 97 9.70 12.01 7.48
C ASN A 97 8.46 12.08 6.56
N ARG A 98 8.64 11.79 5.27
CA ARG A 98 7.55 11.79 4.29
C ARG A 98 7.70 10.65 3.29
N ALA A 99 6.58 10.19 2.75
CA ALA A 99 6.57 9.34 1.57
C ALA A 99 6.43 10.21 0.30
N LEU A 100 7.08 9.78 -0.78
CA LEU A 100 6.87 10.33 -2.12
C LEU A 100 6.08 9.31 -2.91
N VAL A 101 4.88 9.69 -3.35
CA VAL A 101 3.96 8.84 -4.09
C VAL A 101 3.89 9.31 -5.53
N VAL A 102 3.99 8.37 -6.47
CA VAL A 102 3.67 8.65 -7.87
C VAL A 102 2.19 8.39 -8.04
N ASP A 103 1.48 9.47 -8.32
CA ASP A 103 0.07 9.50 -8.66
C ASP A 103 -0.06 9.96 -10.10
N GLY A 104 -0.24 8.99 -11.00
CA GLY A 104 -0.31 9.24 -12.42
C GLY A 104 -1.70 8.90 -12.89
N ASP A 105 -2.53 9.92 -13.13
CA ASP A 105 -3.70 9.78 -13.97
C ASP A 105 -3.31 9.01 -15.23
N LEU A 106 -4.00 7.88 -15.45
CA LEU A 106 -3.76 6.98 -16.58
C LEU A 106 -4.31 7.56 -17.89
N ASP A 107 -4.08 8.84 -18.18
CA ASP A 107 -4.44 9.47 -19.46
C ASP A 107 -3.27 9.41 -20.46
N ALA A 108 -2.49 8.33 -20.39
CA ALA A 108 -1.55 7.94 -21.43
C ALA A 108 -2.21 6.92 -22.38
N VAL A 109 -3.10 7.43 -23.23
CA VAL A 109 -3.33 6.96 -24.61
C VAL A 109 -3.61 5.46 -24.80
N TRP A 110 -4.86 5.03 -24.62
CA TRP A 110 -5.41 3.91 -25.40
C TRP A 110 -6.44 4.43 -26.40
N ARG A 111 -6.00 5.28 -27.34
CA ARG A 111 -6.77 5.48 -28.57
C ARG A 111 -6.37 4.38 -29.55
N TRP A 112 -7.17 3.33 -29.61
CA TRP A 112 -7.12 2.41 -30.74
C TRP A 112 -7.40 3.22 -32.02
N ILE A 113 -6.43 3.21 -32.93
CA ILE A 113 -6.66 3.48 -34.35
C ILE A 113 -7.15 2.17 -34.96
#